data_AF-A0AAU1KVV6-F1
#
_entry.id   AF-A0AAU1KVV6-F1
#
_cell.length_a   1.000
_cell.length_b   1.000
_cell.length_c   1.000
_cell.angle_alpha   90.00
_cell.angle_beta   90.00
_cell.angle_gamma   90.00
#
_symmetry.space_group_name_H-M   'P 1'
#
loop_
_entity.id
_entity.type
_entity.pdbx_description
1 polymer ?
#
loop_
_entity_poly.entity_id
_entity_poly.type
_entity_poly.pdbx_seq_one_letter_code
_entity_poly.pdbx_strand_id
1 'polypeptide(L)'
;MCCSAPRLHPGLITGSLPGQILELRTPGATVEPAGAPVLTRALAFPSLRDVVVMGHSDCEATDPDPRRADGHSLVARQLAALGGHPTVEARRAARQLRLHGWYHDLTTGTTTRYQPGTGTFTTL
;
A
#
# COMPACT_ATOMS: atom_id res chain seq x y z
N MET A 1 1.63 -4.12 -0.03
CA MET A 1 2.34 -3.46 1.06
C MET A 1 1.32 -3.01 2.09
N CYS A 2 1.47 -3.39 3.35
CA CYS A 2 0.56 -2.99 4.42
C CYS A 2 1.33 -2.70 5.71
N CYS A 3 0.66 -2.07 6.68
CA CYS A 3 1.24 -1.84 7.99
C CYS A 3 1.51 -3.16 8.73
N SER A 4 2.56 -3.20 9.54
CA SER A 4 2.85 -4.32 10.45
C SER A 4 1.86 -4.43 11.62
N ALA A 5 0.99 -3.44 11.82
CA ALA A 5 -0.03 -3.43 12.86
C ALA A 5 -0.82 -4.76 12.90
N PRO A 6 -0.98 -5.40 14.06
CA PRO A 6 -1.57 -6.74 14.15
C PRO A 6 -3.06 -6.77 13.80
N ARG A 7 -3.73 -5.62 13.75
CA ARG A 7 -5.16 -5.52 13.42
C ARG A 7 -5.44 -5.42 11.92
N LEU A 8 -4.41 -5.20 11.09
CA LEU A 8 -4.58 -5.01 9.64
C LEU A 8 -4.22 -6.30 8.88
N HIS A 9 -5.24 -7.01 8.40
CA HIS A 9 -5.11 -8.26 7.66
C HIS A 9 -5.72 -8.14 6.25
N PRO A 10 -4.91 -7.84 5.21
CA PRO A 10 -5.40 -7.67 3.85
C PRO A 10 -6.19 -8.88 3.33
N GLY A 11 -5.75 -10.11 3.61
CA GLY A 11 -6.46 -11.33 3.23
C GLY A 11 -7.90 -11.39 3.76
N LEU A 12 -8.12 -11.02 5.03
CA LEU A 12 -9.46 -10.99 5.62
C LEU A 12 -10.31 -9.85 5.05
N ILE A 13 -9.72 -8.66 4.88
CA ILE A 13 -10.41 -7.47 4.33
C ILE A 13 -10.88 -7.71 2.89
N THR A 14 -10.08 -8.43 2.11
CA THR A 14 -10.36 -8.70 0.69
C THR A 14 -11.09 -10.01 0.44
N GLY A 15 -11.27 -10.86 1.46
CA GLY A 15 -11.76 -12.23 1.29
C GLY A 15 -10.84 -13.13 0.46
N SER A 16 -9.54 -12.85 0.44
CA SER A 16 -8.57 -13.61 -0.36
C SER A 16 -8.18 -14.93 0.30
N LEU A 17 -7.96 -15.95 -0.54
CA LEU A 17 -7.46 -17.26 -0.14
C LEU A 17 -5.93 -17.24 0.01
N PRO A 18 -5.36 -18.17 0.79
CA PRO A 18 -3.90 -18.36 0.88
C PRO A 18 -3.26 -18.49 -0.51
N GLY A 19 -2.16 -17.76 -0.71
CA GLY A 19 -1.43 -17.72 -1.98
C GLY A 19 -1.94 -16.70 -3.01
N GLN A 20 -3.11 -16.07 -2.79
CA GLN A 20 -3.62 -15.01 -3.69
C GLN A 20 -2.98 -13.65 -3.45
N ILE A 21 -2.50 -13.38 -2.23
CA ILE A 21 -1.83 -12.13 -1.87
C ILE A 21 -0.42 -12.43 -1.35
N LEU A 22 0.56 -11.73 -1.89
CA LEU A 22 1.90 -11.61 -1.31
C LEU A 22 1.93 -10.40 -0.37
N GLU A 23 2.03 -10.65 0.94
CA GLU A 23 2.05 -9.59 1.94
C GLU A 23 3.48 -9.14 2.28
N LEU A 24 3.69 -7.82 2.23
CA LEU A 24 4.90 -7.14 2.64
C LEU A 24 4.51 -6.16 3.73
N ARG A 25 4.96 -6.42 4.96
CA ARG A 25 4.53 -5.70 6.17
C ARG A 25 5.67 -4.87 6.73
N THR A 26 5.49 -3.56 6.75
CA THR A 26 6.43 -2.59 7.34
C THR A 26 5.64 -1.57 8.15
N PRO A 27 6.21 -0.92 9.18
CA PRO A 27 5.52 0.16 9.89
C PRO A 27 5.01 1.22 8.91
N GLY A 28 3.71 1.50 8.96
CA GLY A 28 3.07 2.47 8.07
C GLY A 28 3.04 2.10 6.59
N ALA A 29 3.26 0.83 6.25
CA ALA A 29 3.46 0.36 4.87
C ALA A 29 4.62 1.09 4.16
N THR A 30 5.62 1.54 4.92
CA THR A 30 6.79 2.24 4.41
C THR A 30 7.49 1.43 3.33
N VAL A 31 7.66 2.05 2.16
CA VAL A 31 8.38 1.47 1.03
C VAL A 31 9.87 1.50 1.31
N GLU A 32 10.51 0.34 1.27
CA GLU A 32 11.96 0.23 1.40
C GLU A 32 12.67 0.88 0.21
N PRO A 33 13.92 1.37 0.39
CA PRO A 33 14.71 1.92 -0.71
C PRO A 33 14.93 0.90 -1.84
N ALA A 34 15.17 1.41 -3.05
CA ALA A 34 15.45 0.58 -4.21
C ALA A 34 16.66 -0.33 -3.97
N GLY A 35 16.51 -1.62 -4.30
CA GLY A 35 17.52 -2.65 -4.05
C GLY A 35 17.35 -3.41 -2.73
N ALA A 36 16.38 -3.03 -1.88
CA ALA A 36 16.01 -3.85 -0.74
C ALA A 36 15.54 -5.25 -1.19
N PRO A 37 16.12 -6.32 -0.64
CA PRO A 37 16.02 -7.66 -1.21
C PRO A 37 14.59 -8.19 -1.24
N VAL A 38 13.79 -7.84 -0.24
CA VAL A 38 12.42 -8.34 -0.09
C VAL A 38 11.48 -7.73 -1.13
N LEU A 39 11.45 -6.40 -1.25
CA LEU A 39 10.66 -5.71 -2.29
C LEU A 39 11.15 -6.07 -3.70
N THR A 40 12.46 -6.09 -3.94
CA THR A 40 13.04 -6.47 -5.24
C THR A 40 12.61 -7.89 -5.63
N ARG A 41 12.67 -8.86 -4.70
CA ARG A 41 12.25 -10.24 -4.99
C ARG A 41 10.75 -10.35 -5.24
N ALA A 42 9.92 -9.60 -4.52
CA ALA A 42 8.49 -9.55 -4.78
C ALA A 42 8.19 -8.98 -6.18
N LEU A 43 8.85 -7.88 -6.56
CA LEU A 43 8.69 -7.26 -7.88
C LEU A 43 9.23 -8.11 -9.03
N ALA A 44 10.08 -9.10 -8.75
CA ALA A 44 10.58 -10.03 -9.76
C ALA A 44 9.57 -11.13 -10.14
N PHE A 45 8.46 -11.30 -9.40
CA PHE A 45 7.43 -12.27 -9.77
C PHE A 45 6.78 -11.90 -11.12
N PRO A 46 6.86 -12.77 -12.15
CA PRO A 46 6.34 -12.47 -13.48
C PRO A 46 4.82 -12.32 -13.53
N SER A 47 4.10 -12.95 -12.59
CA SER A 47 2.64 -12.91 -12.48
C SER A 47 2.10 -11.75 -11.65
N LEU A 48 2.95 -11.00 -10.93
CA LEU A 48 2.52 -9.85 -10.15
C LEU A 48 2.01 -8.76 -11.11
N ARG A 49 0.74 -8.37 -11.02
CA ARG A 49 0.14 -7.34 -11.89
C ARG A 49 -0.37 -6.14 -11.12
N ASP A 50 -0.65 -6.32 -9.83
CA ASP A 50 -1.25 -5.32 -8.97
C ASP A 50 -0.47 -5.22 -7.67
N VAL A 51 -0.12 -4.00 -7.27
CA VAL A 51 0.42 -3.72 -5.95
C VAL A 51 -0.54 -2.78 -5.24
N VAL A 52 -1.02 -3.20 -4.08
CA VAL A 52 -1.83 -2.38 -3.19
C VAL A 52 -0.96 -1.87 -2.05
N VAL A 53 -0.95 -0.56 -1.83
CA VAL A 53 -0.45 0.10 -0.61
C VAL A 53 -1.65 0.30 0.31
N MET A 54 -1.66 -0.38 1.45
CA MET A 54 -2.78 -0.36 2.39
C MET A 54 -2.38 0.36 3.68
N GLY A 55 -2.97 1.52 3.91
CA GLY A 55 -2.92 2.25 5.18
C GLY A 55 -4.13 1.95 6.05
N HIS A 56 -4.14 2.48 7.27
CA HIS A 56 -5.25 2.28 8.21
C HIS A 56 -5.42 3.43 9.20
N SER A 57 -6.58 3.49 9.87
CA SER A 57 -6.82 4.42 10.98
C SER A 57 -5.89 4.13 12.17
N ASP A 58 -5.54 5.15 12.96
CA ASP A 58 -4.72 5.01 14.17
C ASP A 58 -3.35 4.36 13.92
N CYS A 59 -2.75 4.67 12.76
CA CYS A 59 -1.43 4.16 12.42
C CYS A 59 -0.35 4.97 13.12
N GLU A 60 0.38 4.36 14.05
CA GLU A 60 1.47 5.01 14.81
C GLU A 60 2.63 5.52 13.93
N ALA A 61 2.71 5.05 12.68
CA ALA A 61 3.70 5.51 11.71
C ALA A 61 3.28 6.79 10.95
N THR A 62 2.12 7.36 11.25
CA THR A 62 1.79 8.72 10.79
C THR A 62 2.68 9.75 11.46
N ASP A 63 2.62 11.00 10.97
CA ASP A 63 3.30 12.12 11.63
C ASP A 63 2.86 12.17 13.11
N PRO A 64 3.81 12.27 14.08
CA PRO A 64 3.46 12.35 15.49
C PRO A 64 2.73 13.64 15.85
N ASP A 65 2.79 14.69 15.00
CA ASP A 65 1.93 15.86 15.14
C ASP A 65 0.48 15.48 14.78
N PRO A 66 -0.48 15.53 15.72
CA PRO A 66 -1.88 15.18 15.47
C PRO A 66 -2.53 16.00 14.35
N ARG A 67 -2.00 17.20 14.05
CA ARG A 67 -2.49 18.05 12.97
C ARG A 67 -2.10 17.54 11.58
N ARG A 68 -1.14 16.62 11.52
CA ARG A 68 -0.55 16.04 10.32
C ARG A 68 -0.71 14.52 10.28
N ALA A 69 -1.26 13.93 11.35
CA ALA A 69 -1.57 12.52 11.48
C ALA A 69 -2.74 12.15 10.55
N ASP A 70 -2.41 11.83 9.29
CA ASP A 70 -3.37 11.43 8.29
C ASP A 70 -2.92 10.13 7.60
N GLY A 71 -3.69 9.07 7.82
CA GLY A 71 -3.45 7.78 7.18
C GLY A 71 -3.64 7.81 5.66
N HIS A 72 -4.48 8.70 5.13
CA HIS A 72 -4.62 8.92 3.69
C HIS A 72 -3.33 9.50 3.10
N SER A 73 -2.77 10.53 3.74
CA SER A 73 -1.48 11.11 3.37
C SER A 73 -0.34 10.08 3.41
N LEU A 74 -0.35 9.16 4.36
CA LEU A 74 0.62 8.07 4.41
C LEU A 74 0.50 7.17 3.18
N VAL A 75 -0.72 6.74 2.81
CA VAL A 75 -0.96 5.95 1.58
C VAL A 75 -0.45 6.68 0.34
N ALA A 76 -0.79 7.96 0.19
CA ALA A 76 -0.36 8.76 -0.96
C ALA A 76 1.17 8.88 -1.05
N ARG A 77 1.85 9.11 0.08
CA ARG A 77 3.33 9.16 0.14
C ARG A 77 3.96 7.84 -0.26
N GLN A 78 3.46 6.72 0.25
CA GLN A 78 4.01 5.40 -0.07
C GLN A 78 3.71 5.00 -1.52
N LEU A 79 2.56 5.40 -2.07
CA LEU A 79 2.30 5.27 -3.51
C LEU A 79 3.30 6.05 -4.36
N ALA A 80 3.62 7.28 -3.98
CA ALA A 80 4.61 8.09 -4.68
C ALA A 80 6.01 7.46 -4.60
N ALA A 81 6.43 7.02 -3.41
CA ALA A 81 7.71 6.33 -3.21
C ALA A 81 7.82 5.06 -4.06
N LEU A 82 6.78 4.21 -4.05
CA LEU A 82 6.74 3.01 -4.87
C LEU A 82 6.71 3.35 -6.37
N GLY A 83 6.01 4.41 -6.75
CA GLY A 83 5.93 4.89 -8.12
C GLY A 83 7.28 5.33 -8.71
N GLY A 84 8.17 5.88 -7.87
CA GLY A 84 9.54 6.23 -8.24
C GLY A 84 10.56 5.09 -8.12
N HIS A 85 10.14 3.89 -7.72
CA HIS A 85 11.04 2.73 -7.68
C HIS A 85 11.35 2.27 -9.11
N PRO A 86 12.62 2.14 -9.55
CA PRO A 86 12.98 1.90 -10.95
C PRO A 86 12.26 0.69 -11.60
N THR A 87 12.18 -0.45 -10.88
CA THR A 87 11.46 -1.64 -11.37
C THR A 87 9.96 -1.41 -11.50
N VAL A 88 9.35 -0.64 -10.59
CA VAL A 88 7.92 -0.33 -10.64
C VAL A 88 7.64 0.61 -11.78
N GLU A 89 8.43 1.68 -11.91
CA GLU A 89 8.33 2.64 -13.01
C GLU A 89 8.44 1.95 -14.36
N ALA A 90 9.47 1.13 -14.58
CA ALA A 90 9.67 0.37 -15.81
C ALA A 90 8.48 -0.56 -16.12
N ARG A 91 7.99 -1.30 -15.11
CA ARG A 91 6.84 -2.21 -15.31
C ARG A 91 5.53 -1.47 -15.52
N ARG A 92 5.33 -0.29 -14.94
CA ARG A 92 4.16 0.56 -15.20
C ARG A 92 4.20 1.13 -16.61
N ALA A 93 5.36 1.63 -17.06
CA ALA A 93 5.56 2.12 -18.42
C ALA A 93 5.26 1.02 -19.47
N ALA A 94 5.67 -0.21 -19.18
CA ALA A 94 5.35 -1.40 -19.98
C ALA A 94 3.91 -1.93 -19.82
N ARG A 95 3.05 -1.29 -19.02
CA ARG A 95 1.68 -1.72 -18.68
C ARG A 95 1.59 -3.13 -18.06
N GLN A 96 2.64 -3.56 -17.37
CA GLN A 96 2.75 -4.87 -16.71
C GLN A 96 2.47 -4.82 -15.21
N LEU A 97 2.27 -3.63 -14.65
CA LEU A 97 2.04 -3.41 -13.22
C LEU A 97 1.12 -2.22 -13.00
N ARG A 98 0.20 -2.34 -12.04
CA ARG A 98 -0.70 -1.28 -11.57
C ARG A 98 -0.47 -1.04 -10.08
N LEU A 99 -0.59 0.22 -9.67
CA LEU A 99 -0.50 0.62 -8.27
C LEU A 99 -1.87 1.09 -7.79
N HIS A 100 -2.24 0.66 -6.59
CA HIS A 100 -3.50 1.00 -5.93
C HIS A 100 -3.20 1.44 -4.49
N GLY A 101 -3.84 2.51 -4.02
CA GLY A 101 -3.74 2.93 -2.61
C GLY A 101 -5.07 2.71 -1.93
N TRP A 102 -5.10 1.94 -0.85
CA TRP A 102 -6.29 1.69 -0.07
C TRP A 102 -6.07 2.18 1.36
N TYR A 103 -7.14 2.66 1.99
CA TYR A 103 -7.16 3.02 3.41
C TYR A 103 -8.28 2.24 4.08
N HIS A 104 -7.98 1.61 5.21
CA HIS A 104 -8.92 0.82 5.98
C HIS A 104 -9.13 1.42 7.36
N ASP A 105 -10.36 1.83 7.65
CA ASP A 105 -10.71 2.33 8.97
C ASP A 105 -10.99 1.15 9.91
N LEU A 106 -10.13 0.97 10.93
CA LEU A 106 -10.21 -0.17 11.85
C LEU A 106 -11.40 -0.08 12.81
N THR A 107 -11.98 1.10 12.98
CA THR A 107 -13.12 1.33 13.88
C THR A 107 -14.43 0.99 13.20
N THR A 108 -14.59 1.44 11.96
CA THR A 108 -15.81 1.29 11.17
C THR A 108 -15.80 0.07 10.26
N GLY A 109 -14.62 -0.51 9.99
CA GLY A 109 -14.43 -1.61 9.04
C GLY A 109 -14.54 -1.19 7.58
N THR A 110 -14.64 0.11 7.29
CA THR A 110 -14.79 0.63 5.93
C THR A 110 -13.44 0.67 5.22
N THR A 111 -13.45 0.37 3.92
CA THR A 111 -12.26 0.52 3.07
C THR A 111 -12.53 1.54 1.98
N THR A 112 -11.60 2.47 1.81
CA THR A 112 -11.61 3.46 0.74
C THR A 112 -10.41 3.26 -0.18
N ARG A 113 -10.54 3.70 -1.43
CA ARG A 113 -9.50 3.65 -2.45
C ARG A 113 -9.11 5.05 -2.88
N TYR A 114 -7.81 5.27 -2.95
CA TYR A 114 -7.17 6.44 -3.54
C TYR A 114 -7.47 6.54 -5.03
N GLN A 115 -7.92 7.70 -5.47
CA GLN A 115 -8.15 8.04 -6.87
C GLN A 115 -6.94 8.82 -7.43
N PRO A 116 -6.19 8.22 -8.39
CA PRO A 116 -5.13 8.93 -9.08
C PRO A 116 -5.70 10.15 -9.84
N GLY A 117 -5.07 11.31 -9.71
CA GLY A 117 -5.44 12.55 -10.40
C GLY A 117 -6.14 13.57 -9.50
N THR A 118 -7.12 13.13 -8.70
CA THR A 118 -7.81 14.00 -7.73
C THR A 118 -7.14 13.99 -6.36
N GLY A 119 -6.41 12.92 -6.03
CA GLY A 119 -5.81 12.74 -4.71
C GLY A 119 -6.82 12.39 -3.61
N THR A 120 -8.07 12.10 -3.98
CA THR A 120 -9.16 11.83 -3.05
C THR A 120 -9.32 10.35 -2.76
N PHE A 121 -10.03 10.03 -1.68
CA PHE A 121 -10.41 8.66 -1.34
C PHE A 121 -11.91 8.47 -1.52
N THR A 122 -12.30 7.35 -2.11
CA THR A 122 -13.71 6.96 -2.29
C THR A 122 -13.93 5.57 -1.74
N THR A 123 -15.08 5.32 -1.11
CA THR A 123 -15.44 3.98 -0.61
C THR A 123 -15.35 2.92 -1.71
N LEU A 124 -14.82 1.74 -1.34
CA LEU A 124 -14.73 0.57 -2.19
C LEU A 124 -16.04 -0.22 -2.24
#